data_AF-A0A1I7UHD6-F1
#
_entry.id   AF-A0A1I7UHD6-F1
#
_cell.length_a   1.000
_cell.length_b   1.000
_cell.length_c   1.000
_cell.angle_alpha   90.00
_cell.angle_beta   90.00
_cell.angle_gamma   90.00
#
_symmetry.space_group_name_H-M   'P 1'
#
loop_
_entity.id
_entity.type
_entity.pdbx_description
1 polymer ?
#
loop_
_entity_poly.entity_id
_entity_poly.type
_entity_poly.pdbx_seq_one_letter_code
_entity_poly.pdbx_strand_id
1 'polypeptide(L)'
;MLSLFRVTRHNVARFASNRSAFADFDKKHKDQLEGLRKQLEAMKTEVDGLMNQIENLPMRTPYDEKWQAYLAVPYKDYDVAMPDIGNEDYNSLAYYYEIENLSPANSFPSPAFPVAGTIHHSNRFMVPLVCQLIEKPDSQPINIWFLVDTGAPYTCISLKTVEALIGTRDTDQRVFNLHIQEKSTKIQCQVSKSNFRHVNILGTDALEQLNVSIFNVPWKRGQFKLDKI
;
A
#
# COMPACT_ATOMS: atom_id res chain seq x y z
N MET A 1 86.35 26.10 30.21
CA MET A 1 85.90 25.48 28.94
C MET A 1 84.92 24.31 29.11
N LEU A 2 85.07 23.43 30.11
CA LEU A 2 84.19 22.25 30.29
C LEU A 2 82.74 22.55 30.73
N SER A 3 82.46 23.68 31.41
CA SER A 3 81.09 24.02 31.84
C SER A 3 80.20 24.53 30.70
N LEU A 4 80.77 25.27 29.73
CA LEU A 4 80.03 25.79 28.57
C LEU A 4 79.51 24.65 27.66
N PHE A 5 80.29 23.57 27.51
CA PHE A 5 79.91 22.41 26.70
C PHE A 5 78.78 21.58 27.33
N ARG A 6 78.67 21.54 28.66
CA ARG A 6 77.58 20.85 29.35
C ARG A 6 76.26 21.60 29.21
N VAL A 7 76.28 22.93 29.32
CA VAL A 7 75.08 23.77 29.17
C VAL A 7 74.52 23.72 27.74
N THR A 8 75.38 23.70 26.71
CA THR A 8 74.93 23.56 25.31
C THR A 8 74.32 22.19 25.02
N ARG A 9 74.92 21.08 25.51
CA ARG A 9 74.33 19.73 25.35
C ARG A 9 72.98 19.59 26.04
N HIS A 10 72.82 20.19 27.22
CA HIS A 10 71.55 20.12 27.96
C HIS A 10 70.43 20.90 27.25
N ASN A 11 70.74 22.08 26.69
CA ASN A 11 69.78 22.86 25.92
C ASN A 11 69.41 22.18 24.59
N VAL A 12 70.37 21.60 23.86
CA VAL A 12 70.10 20.88 22.60
C VAL A 12 69.21 19.64 22.82
N ALA A 13 69.42 18.89 23.91
CA ALA A 13 68.57 17.75 24.25
C ALA A 13 67.12 18.16 24.58
N ARG A 14 66.94 19.29 25.26
CA ARG A 14 65.62 19.85 25.61
C ARG A 14 64.86 20.39 24.39
N PHE A 15 65.57 20.99 23.43
CA PHE A 15 64.98 21.41 22.15
C PHE A 15 64.62 20.23 21.25
N ALA A 16 65.40 19.15 21.27
CA ALA A 16 65.10 17.92 20.54
C ALA A 16 63.87 17.17 21.11
N SER A 17 63.74 17.07 22.44
CA SER A 17 62.57 16.45 23.09
C SER A 17 61.27 17.22 22.88
N ASN A 18 61.34 18.55 22.82
CA ASN A 18 60.16 19.38 22.54
C ASN A 18 59.70 19.25 21.07
N ARG A 19 60.61 19.02 20.12
CA ARG A 19 60.24 18.75 18.72
C ARG A 19 59.55 17.41 18.54
N SER A 20 59.99 16.36 19.23
CA SER A 20 59.33 15.05 19.15
C SER A 20 57.93 15.09 19.79
N ALA A 21 57.79 15.73 20.95
CA ALA A 21 56.50 15.90 21.61
C ALA A 21 55.49 16.70 20.76
N PHE A 22 55.96 17.72 20.03
CA PHE A 22 55.12 18.49 19.11
C PHE A 22 54.69 17.68 17.89
N ALA A 23 55.59 16.85 17.35
CA ALA A 23 55.28 15.97 16.22
C ALA A 23 54.26 14.88 16.60
N ASP A 24 54.39 14.31 17.79
CA ASP A 24 53.42 13.33 18.31
C ASP A 24 52.04 13.97 18.60
N PHE A 25 52.03 15.20 19.11
CA PHE A 25 50.80 15.98 19.29
C PHE A 25 50.11 16.27 17.94
N ASP A 26 50.86 16.76 16.95
CA ASP A 26 50.34 17.11 15.62
C ASP A 26 49.80 15.86 14.89
N LYS A 27 50.50 14.73 15.01
CA LYS A 27 50.05 13.45 14.47
C LYS A 27 48.74 12.99 15.12
N LYS A 28 48.65 13.02 16.45
CA LYS A 28 47.43 12.62 17.18
C LYS A 28 46.24 13.50 16.82
N HIS A 29 46.46 14.80 16.64
CA HIS A 29 45.40 15.74 16.27
C HIS A 29 44.91 15.51 14.82
N LYS A 30 45.82 15.18 13.89
CA LYS A 30 45.48 14.79 12.52
C LYS A 30 44.70 13.49 12.47
N ASP A 31 45.11 12.48 13.24
CA ASP A 31 44.41 11.19 13.32
C ASP A 31 42.99 11.37 13.89
N GLN A 32 42.81 12.26 14.87
CA GLN A 32 41.48 12.61 15.40
C GLN A 32 40.60 13.34 14.36
N LEU A 33 41.16 14.30 13.61
CA LEU A 33 40.46 15.00 12.54
C LEU A 33 40.02 14.04 11.43
N GLU A 34 40.87 13.10 11.05
CA GLU A 34 40.55 12.09 10.04
C GLU A 34 39.45 11.13 10.53
N GLY A 35 39.47 10.76 11.81
CA GLY A 35 38.41 9.97 12.44
C GLY A 35 37.05 10.68 12.42
N LEU A 36 37.02 11.96 12.78
CA LEU A 36 35.80 12.78 12.73
C LEU A 36 35.28 12.95 11.31
N ARG A 37 36.17 13.13 10.33
CA ARG A 37 35.79 13.24 8.92
C ARG A 37 35.11 11.97 8.41
N LYS A 38 35.64 10.79 8.75
CA LYS A 38 35.01 9.50 8.40
C LYS A 38 33.63 9.34 9.03
N GLN A 39 33.45 9.76 10.27
CA GLN A 39 32.15 9.74 10.94
C GLN A 39 31.14 10.66 10.24
N LEU A 40 31.57 11.85 9.83
CA LEU A 40 30.71 12.79 9.10
C LEU A 40 30.23 12.21 7.76
N GLU A 41 31.12 11.59 6.99
CA GLU A 41 30.75 10.97 5.70
C GLU A 41 29.80 9.78 5.87
N ALA A 42 30.00 8.96 6.92
CA ALA A 42 29.08 7.87 7.25
C ALA A 42 27.67 8.40 7.58
N MET A 43 27.61 9.44 8.42
CA MET A 43 26.35 10.09 8.78
C MET A 43 25.64 10.70 7.58
N LYS A 44 26.39 11.33 6.67
CA LYS A 44 25.85 11.90 5.43
C LYS A 44 25.23 10.80 4.55
N THR A 45 25.92 9.67 4.41
CA THR A 45 25.42 8.53 3.63
C THR A 45 24.12 7.97 4.25
N GLU A 46 24.03 7.92 5.58
CA GLU A 46 22.84 7.46 6.28
C GLU A 46 21.66 8.44 6.11
N VAL A 47 21.92 9.75 6.18
CA VAL A 47 20.92 10.79 5.90
C VAL A 47 20.43 10.71 4.45
N ASP A 48 21.32 10.54 3.48
CA ASP A 48 20.95 10.38 2.07
C ASP A 48 20.10 9.11 1.85
N GLY A 49 20.40 8.04 2.60
CA GLY A 49 19.59 6.81 2.62
C GLY A 49 18.18 7.04 3.18
N LEU A 50 18.05 7.81 4.27
CA LEU A 50 16.76 8.18 4.85
C LEU A 50 15.95 9.11 3.93
N MET A 51 16.61 10.08 3.28
CA MET A 51 15.95 10.98 2.33
C MET A 51 15.37 10.20 1.14
N ASN A 52 16.13 9.25 0.59
CA ASN A 52 15.63 8.35 -0.46
C ASN A 52 14.46 7.49 0.03
N GLN A 53 14.44 7.05 1.29
CA GLN A 53 13.30 6.33 1.84
C GLN A 53 12.06 7.22 1.95
N ILE A 54 12.22 8.47 2.39
CA ILE A 54 11.12 9.45 2.53
C ILE A 54 10.53 9.82 1.16
N GLU A 55 11.37 10.06 0.16
CA GLU A 55 10.91 10.39 -1.21
C GLU A 55 10.15 9.24 -1.88
N ASN A 56 10.42 7.99 -1.48
CA ASN A 56 9.75 6.80 -1.98
C ASN A 56 8.56 6.34 -1.10
N LEU A 57 8.22 7.07 -0.04
CA LEU A 57 6.97 6.80 0.68
C LEU A 57 5.78 7.20 -0.21
N PRO A 58 4.73 6.37 -0.31
CA PRO A 58 3.53 6.72 -1.06
C PRO A 58 2.95 8.04 -0.51
N MET A 59 2.69 9.02 -1.39
CA MET A 59 2.10 10.30 -1.00
C MET A 59 0.82 10.06 -0.19
N ARG A 60 0.85 10.48 1.08
CA ARG A 60 -0.35 10.54 1.93
C ARG A 60 -1.34 11.50 1.27
N THR A 61 -2.53 11.00 0.98
CA THR A 61 -3.61 11.87 0.53
C THR A 61 -4.26 12.53 1.75
N PRO A 62 -4.82 13.74 1.64
CA PRO A 62 -5.61 14.36 2.71
C PRO A 62 -6.81 13.51 3.17
N TYR A 63 -7.21 12.52 2.37
CA TYR A 63 -8.26 11.55 2.69
C TYR A 63 -7.80 10.51 3.73
N ASP A 64 -6.49 10.21 3.79
CA ASP A 64 -5.91 9.22 4.70
C ASP A 64 -5.91 9.67 6.16
N GLU A 65 -5.67 10.96 6.45
CA GLU A 65 -5.49 11.43 7.83
C GLU A 65 -6.78 11.44 8.65
N LYS A 66 -7.92 11.78 8.03
CA LYS A 66 -9.20 11.85 8.74
C LYS A 66 -9.78 10.46 9.03
N TRP A 67 -9.60 9.49 8.13
CA TRP A 67 -10.17 8.15 8.27
C TRP A 67 -9.25 7.18 9.03
N GLN A 68 -7.94 7.21 8.82
CA GLN A 68 -7.03 6.29 9.53
C GLN A 68 -7.07 6.44 11.05
N ALA A 69 -7.46 7.61 11.57
CA ALA A 69 -7.63 7.83 13.02
C ALA A 69 -8.85 7.11 13.62
N TYR A 70 -9.85 6.73 12.81
CA TYR A 70 -11.07 6.03 13.25
C TYR A 70 -11.15 4.57 12.77
N LEU A 71 -10.23 4.15 11.89
CA LEU A 71 -10.16 2.76 11.44
C LEU A 71 -9.59 1.88 12.54
N ALA A 72 -10.28 0.78 12.83
CA ALA A 72 -9.87 -0.15 13.89
C ALA A 72 -8.48 -0.76 13.63
N VAL A 73 -8.09 -0.91 12.35
CA VAL A 73 -6.82 -1.52 11.92
C VAL A 73 -6.31 -0.82 10.66
N PRO A 74 -5.05 -0.33 10.63
CA PRO A 74 -4.42 0.20 9.42
C PRO A 74 -4.33 -0.87 8.31
N TYR A 75 -4.44 -0.47 7.05
CA TYR A 75 -4.42 -1.43 5.94
C TYR A 75 -3.20 -2.37 5.94
N LYS A 76 -2.01 -1.87 6.31
CA LYS A 76 -0.78 -2.68 6.41
C LYS A 76 -0.93 -3.89 7.36
N ASP A 77 -1.76 -3.77 8.39
CA ASP A 77 -2.00 -4.78 9.43
C ASP A 77 -3.34 -5.52 9.22
N TYR A 78 -4.19 -5.04 8.30
CA TYR A 78 -5.45 -5.67 7.93
C TYR A 78 -5.21 -6.99 7.20
N ASP A 79 -5.76 -8.08 7.73
CA ASP A 79 -5.80 -9.40 7.10
C ASP A 79 -7.10 -10.11 7.48
N VAL A 80 -7.67 -10.85 6.54
CA VAL A 80 -8.91 -11.61 6.73
C VAL A 80 -8.76 -12.97 6.09
N ALA A 81 -9.14 -14.01 6.82
CA ALA A 81 -9.12 -15.38 6.33
C ALA A 81 -10.32 -15.62 5.39
N MET A 82 -10.05 -15.70 4.08
CA MET A 82 -11.05 -16.00 3.05
C MET A 82 -10.57 -17.16 2.15
N PRO A 83 -10.34 -18.37 2.70
CA PRO A 83 -9.82 -19.51 1.94
C PRO A 83 -10.86 -20.12 1.00
N ASP A 84 -12.14 -19.81 1.18
CA ASP A 84 -13.31 -20.41 0.53
C ASP A 84 -13.77 -19.66 -0.73
N ILE A 85 -13.02 -18.63 -1.16
CA ILE A 85 -13.28 -17.90 -2.40
C ILE A 85 -12.01 -17.86 -3.24
N GLY A 86 -12.02 -18.61 -4.34
CA GLY A 86 -10.94 -18.70 -5.31
C GLY A 86 -11.42 -18.61 -6.76
N ASN A 87 -10.54 -18.99 -7.69
CA ASN A 87 -10.86 -18.96 -9.13
C ASN A 87 -12.02 -19.90 -9.49
N GLU A 88 -12.09 -21.08 -8.85
CA GLU A 88 -13.16 -22.06 -9.09
C GLU A 88 -14.53 -21.50 -8.68
N ASP A 89 -14.57 -20.68 -7.62
CA ASP A 89 -15.80 -20.03 -7.17
C ASP A 89 -16.30 -18.99 -8.15
N TYR A 90 -15.40 -18.17 -8.70
CA TYR A 90 -15.78 -17.23 -9.76
C TYR A 90 -16.27 -17.95 -11.02
N ASN A 91 -15.70 -19.10 -11.37
CA ASN A 91 -16.17 -19.91 -12.50
C ASN A 91 -17.56 -20.50 -12.22
N SER A 92 -17.82 -20.94 -10.99
CA SER A 92 -19.14 -21.42 -10.56
C SER A 92 -20.17 -20.29 -10.65
N LEU A 93 -19.85 -19.10 -10.12
CA LEU A 93 -20.71 -17.92 -10.24
C LEU A 93 -20.99 -17.56 -11.70
N ALA A 94 -19.96 -17.57 -12.56
CA ALA A 94 -20.12 -17.33 -13.99
C ALA A 94 -21.07 -18.32 -14.66
N TYR A 95 -20.95 -19.61 -14.33
CA TYR A 95 -21.81 -20.66 -14.88
C TYR A 95 -23.28 -20.49 -14.48
N TYR A 96 -23.56 -20.18 -13.21
CA TYR A 96 -24.94 -20.09 -12.72
C TYR A 96 -25.64 -18.77 -13.02
N TYR A 97 -24.89 -17.66 -13.07
CA TYR A 97 -25.45 -16.32 -13.21
C TYR A 97 -25.18 -15.67 -14.57
N GLU A 98 -24.48 -16.39 -15.46
CA GLU A 98 -24.15 -15.94 -16.82
C GLU A 98 -23.39 -14.61 -16.87
N ILE A 99 -22.72 -14.26 -15.78
CA ILE A 99 -21.86 -13.07 -15.67
C ILE A 99 -20.47 -13.54 -15.26
N GLU A 100 -19.57 -13.64 -16.23
CA GLU A 100 -18.19 -14.03 -15.96
C GLU A 100 -17.42 -12.92 -15.24
N ASN A 101 -16.62 -13.29 -14.24
CA ASN A 101 -15.75 -12.35 -13.54
C ASN A 101 -14.66 -11.80 -14.48
N LEU A 102 -14.47 -10.49 -14.47
CA LEU A 102 -13.57 -9.73 -15.33
C LEU A 102 -13.99 -9.72 -16.81
N SER A 103 -15.24 -10.09 -17.11
CA SER A 103 -15.77 -9.97 -18.47
C SER A 103 -16.04 -8.52 -18.86
N PRO A 104 -15.97 -8.19 -20.16
CA PRO A 104 -16.41 -6.89 -20.66
C PRO A 104 -17.86 -6.55 -20.30
N ALA A 105 -18.10 -5.30 -19.91
CA ALA A 105 -19.43 -4.71 -19.79
C ALA A 105 -19.65 -3.67 -20.89
N ASN A 106 -20.85 -3.64 -21.46
CA ASN A 106 -21.17 -2.72 -22.57
C ASN A 106 -21.16 -1.25 -22.11
N SER A 107 -21.73 -0.97 -20.93
CA SER A 107 -21.80 0.35 -20.34
C SER A 107 -22.16 0.25 -18.86
N PHE A 108 -22.07 1.38 -18.14
CA PHE A 108 -22.62 1.47 -16.80
C PHE A 108 -24.16 1.39 -16.84
N PRO A 109 -24.80 0.63 -15.96
CA PRO A 109 -26.25 0.46 -15.96
C PRO A 109 -26.97 1.75 -15.54
N SER A 110 -28.17 1.94 -16.10
CA SER A 110 -29.08 3.03 -15.76
C SER A 110 -30.50 2.47 -15.64
N PRO A 111 -31.08 2.38 -14.42
CA PRO A 111 -30.52 2.84 -13.15
C PRO A 111 -29.34 1.98 -12.67
N ALA A 112 -28.45 2.56 -11.86
CA ALA A 112 -27.27 1.87 -11.33
C ALA A 112 -27.61 0.77 -10.31
N PHE A 113 -28.64 1.00 -9.49
CA PHE A 113 -29.13 0.09 -8.45
C PHE A 113 -30.65 -0.06 -8.59
N PRO A 114 -31.26 -1.16 -8.10
CA PRO A 114 -30.65 -2.29 -7.38
C PRO A 114 -29.82 -3.23 -8.26
N VAL A 115 -28.86 -3.93 -7.64
CA VAL A 115 -28.09 -5.02 -8.26
C VAL A 115 -28.44 -6.34 -7.57
N ALA A 116 -28.75 -7.36 -8.37
CA ALA A 116 -28.99 -8.70 -7.86
C ALA A 116 -27.67 -9.36 -7.43
N GLY A 117 -27.65 -9.91 -6.22
CA GLY A 117 -26.55 -10.71 -5.70
C GLY A 117 -27.00 -12.09 -5.22
N THR A 118 -26.03 -12.91 -4.87
CA THR A 118 -26.23 -14.30 -4.43
C THR A 118 -25.51 -14.60 -3.12
N ILE A 119 -26.03 -15.55 -2.36
CA ILE A 119 -25.39 -16.11 -1.17
C ILE A 119 -24.62 -17.36 -1.58
N HIS A 120 -23.33 -17.20 -1.84
CA HIS A 120 -22.39 -18.29 -2.16
C HIS A 120 -21.90 -19.00 -0.89
N HIS A 121 -21.60 -20.29 -0.96
CA HIS A 121 -21.15 -21.12 0.18
C HIS A 121 -21.95 -20.92 1.49
N SER A 122 -23.26 -20.69 1.38
CA SER A 122 -24.22 -20.46 2.49
C SER A 122 -24.12 -19.14 3.26
N ASN A 123 -23.05 -18.35 3.15
CA ASN A 123 -22.91 -17.09 3.91
C ASN A 123 -22.10 -15.97 3.22
N ARG A 124 -21.70 -16.16 1.96
CA ARG A 124 -20.91 -15.16 1.21
C ARG A 124 -21.80 -14.37 0.28
N PHE A 125 -22.07 -13.10 0.61
CA PHE A 125 -22.85 -12.21 -0.24
C PHE A 125 -22.02 -11.77 -1.44
N MET A 126 -22.20 -12.43 -2.59
CA MET A 126 -21.49 -12.14 -3.83
C MET A 126 -22.36 -11.28 -4.75
N VAL A 127 -21.79 -10.22 -5.32
CA VAL A 127 -22.50 -9.33 -6.26
C VAL A 127 -21.60 -8.97 -7.45
N PRO A 128 -22.11 -9.06 -8.69
CA PRO A 128 -21.38 -8.56 -9.86
C PRO A 128 -21.64 -7.06 -10.01
N LEU A 129 -20.56 -6.27 -10.08
CA LEU A 129 -20.64 -4.82 -10.29
C LEU A 129 -19.84 -4.42 -11.51
N VAL A 130 -20.35 -3.43 -12.26
CA VAL A 130 -19.65 -2.85 -13.41
C VAL A 130 -18.61 -1.85 -12.91
N CYS A 131 -17.35 -2.06 -13.28
CA CYS A 131 -16.25 -1.24 -12.79
C CYS A 131 -15.40 -0.68 -13.94
N GLN A 132 -14.82 0.50 -13.70
CA GLN A 132 -13.89 1.13 -14.62
C GLN A 132 -12.81 1.87 -13.82
N LEU A 133 -11.56 1.77 -14.27
CA LEU A 133 -10.46 2.53 -13.69
C LEU A 133 -10.62 4.02 -14.04
N ILE A 134 -10.62 4.90 -13.04
CA ILE A 134 -10.84 6.34 -13.26
C ILE A 134 -9.73 6.95 -14.12
N GLU A 135 -8.49 6.47 -13.91
CA GLU A 135 -7.32 6.91 -14.65
C GLU A 135 -7.36 6.50 -16.14
N LYS A 136 -8.31 5.64 -16.55
CA LYS A 136 -8.53 5.20 -17.93
C LYS A 136 -10.02 5.33 -18.31
N PRO A 137 -10.56 6.55 -18.44
CA PRO A 137 -12.00 6.77 -18.67
C PRO A 137 -12.51 6.23 -20.02
N ASP A 138 -11.61 5.99 -20.97
CA ASP A 138 -11.92 5.43 -22.29
C ASP A 138 -11.78 3.90 -22.34
N SER A 139 -11.29 3.26 -21.27
CA SER A 139 -11.19 1.80 -21.24
C SER A 139 -12.57 1.15 -21.16
N GLN A 140 -12.72 -0.05 -21.70
CA GLN A 140 -13.97 -0.78 -21.54
C GLN A 140 -14.25 -1.08 -20.05
N PRO A 141 -15.45 -0.78 -19.53
CA PRO A 141 -15.85 -1.23 -18.20
C PRO A 141 -15.89 -2.76 -18.15
N ILE A 142 -15.66 -3.36 -16.99
CA ILE A 142 -15.69 -4.80 -16.79
C ILE A 142 -16.59 -5.19 -15.63
N ASN A 143 -17.19 -6.38 -15.68
CA ASN A 143 -17.91 -6.96 -14.55
C ASN A 143 -16.91 -7.53 -13.55
N ILE A 144 -17.01 -7.12 -12.29
CA ILE A 144 -16.19 -7.63 -11.20
C ILE A 144 -17.13 -8.21 -10.15
N TRP A 145 -16.92 -9.47 -9.79
CA TRP A 145 -17.60 -10.07 -8.65
C TRP A 145 -16.93 -9.65 -7.35
N PHE A 146 -17.72 -9.10 -6.44
CA PHE A 146 -17.30 -8.71 -5.10
C PHE A 146 -17.98 -9.55 -4.04
N LEU A 147 -17.23 -9.90 -3.00
CA LEU A 147 -17.77 -10.26 -1.69
C LEU A 147 -18.17 -8.98 -0.96
N VAL A 148 -19.45 -8.83 -0.62
CA VAL A 148 -19.92 -7.75 0.25
C VAL A 148 -19.59 -8.11 1.69
N ASP A 149 -18.72 -7.32 2.33
CA ASP A 149 -18.27 -7.55 3.70
C ASP A 149 -18.43 -6.28 4.52
N THR A 150 -19.51 -6.22 5.31
CA THR A 150 -19.78 -5.08 6.20
C THR A 150 -18.82 -5.00 7.39
N GLY A 151 -18.03 -6.03 7.65
CA GLY A 151 -16.95 -6.03 8.65
C GLY A 151 -15.61 -5.56 8.09
N ALA A 152 -15.47 -5.49 6.76
CA ALA A 152 -14.26 -5.01 6.11
C ALA A 152 -14.27 -3.46 6.03
N PRO A 153 -13.31 -2.76 6.66
CA PRO A 153 -13.22 -1.30 6.55
C PRO A 153 -12.74 -0.81 5.18
N TYR A 154 -12.16 -1.71 4.37
CA TYR A 154 -11.54 -1.37 3.10
C TYR A 154 -12.16 -2.16 1.95
N THR A 155 -12.42 -1.48 0.85
CA THR A 155 -12.69 -2.11 -0.43
C THR A 155 -11.37 -2.56 -1.04
N CYS A 156 -11.32 -3.84 -1.42
CA CYS A 156 -10.10 -4.48 -1.91
C CYS A 156 -10.34 -5.14 -3.26
N ILE A 157 -9.36 -5.07 -4.16
CA ILE A 157 -9.37 -5.76 -5.44
C ILE A 157 -8.17 -6.71 -5.54
N SER A 158 -8.41 -7.90 -6.08
CA SER A 158 -7.38 -8.92 -6.28
C SER A 158 -6.36 -8.52 -7.34
N LEU A 159 -5.16 -9.10 -7.28
CA LEU A 159 -4.13 -8.89 -8.30
C LEU A 159 -4.60 -9.25 -9.73
N LYS A 160 -5.47 -10.25 -9.86
CA LYS A 160 -6.07 -10.63 -11.15
C LYS A 160 -6.97 -9.52 -11.71
N THR A 161 -7.67 -8.82 -10.82
CA THR A 161 -8.51 -7.67 -11.18
C THR A 161 -7.67 -6.47 -11.57
N VAL A 162 -6.59 -6.20 -10.83
CA VAL A 162 -5.60 -5.16 -11.16
C VAL A 162 -5.02 -5.40 -12.57
N GLU A 163 -4.62 -6.64 -12.86
CA GLU A 163 -4.12 -7.02 -14.19
C GLU A 163 -5.16 -6.78 -15.29
N ALA A 164 -6.42 -7.13 -15.07
CA ALA A 164 -7.48 -6.93 -16.05
C ALA A 164 -7.76 -5.44 -16.33
N LEU A 165 -7.65 -4.58 -15.31
CA LEU A 165 -7.91 -3.14 -15.43
C LEU A 165 -6.73 -2.38 -16.06
N ILE A 166 -5.50 -2.76 -15.72
CA ILE A 166 -4.30 -2.02 -16.12
C ILE A 166 -3.65 -2.64 -17.36
N GLY A 167 -3.79 -3.94 -17.55
CA GLY A 167 -3.10 -4.75 -18.55
C GLY A 167 -1.74 -5.29 -18.09
N THR A 168 -1.36 -5.08 -16.82
CA THR A 168 -0.11 -5.60 -16.24
C THR A 168 -0.26 -5.87 -14.74
N ARG A 169 0.49 -6.86 -14.25
CA ARG A 169 0.67 -7.13 -12.81
C ARG A 169 1.83 -6.33 -12.19
N ASP A 170 2.70 -5.80 -13.04
CA ASP A 170 3.94 -5.14 -12.63
C ASP A 170 3.66 -3.68 -12.30
N THR A 171 3.12 -3.48 -11.09
CA THR A 171 2.80 -2.15 -10.57
C THR A 171 3.16 -2.04 -9.10
N ASP A 172 3.91 -0.98 -8.78
CA ASP A 172 4.20 -0.57 -7.40
C ASP A 172 2.98 0.07 -6.74
N GLN A 173 1.96 0.43 -7.54
CA GLN A 173 0.72 1.01 -7.06
C GLN A 173 -0.08 -0.04 -6.26
N ARG A 174 -0.39 0.29 -5.01
CA ARG A 174 -1.20 -0.55 -4.11
C ARG A 174 -2.63 -0.05 -3.89
N VAL A 175 -2.95 1.10 -4.49
CA VAL A 175 -4.23 1.80 -4.30
C VAL A 175 -4.74 2.28 -5.65
N PHE A 176 -5.96 1.95 -6.00
CA PHE A 176 -6.59 2.28 -7.28
C PHE A 176 -7.88 3.05 -7.06
N ASN A 177 -8.23 3.94 -7.99
CA ASN A 177 -9.51 4.64 -7.94
C ASN A 177 -10.43 4.09 -9.03
N LEU A 178 -11.60 3.61 -8.62
CA LEU A 178 -12.58 3.00 -9.51
C LEU A 178 -13.90 3.76 -9.49
N HIS A 179 -14.53 3.81 -10.65
CA HIS A 179 -15.98 3.90 -10.72
C HIS A 179 -16.54 2.50 -10.48
N ILE A 180 -17.49 2.37 -9.54
CA ILE A 180 -18.16 1.11 -9.20
C ILE A 180 -19.66 1.32 -9.37
N GLN A 181 -20.25 0.61 -10.33
CA GLN A 181 -21.67 0.59 -10.71
C GLN A 181 -22.25 1.92 -11.22
N GLU A 182 -21.71 3.06 -10.82
CA GLU A 182 -22.03 4.41 -11.28
C GLU A 182 -20.74 5.24 -11.47
N LYS A 183 -20.77 6.22 -12.39
CA LYS A 183 -19.62 7.09 -12.69
C LYS A 183 -19.50 8.32 -11.77
N SER A 184 -20.53 8.64 -11.00
CA SER A 184 -20.58 9.83 -10.14
C SER A 184 -19.64 9.75 -8.94
N THR A 185 -19.31 8.52 -8.51
CA THR A 185 -18.62 8.27 -7.26
C THR A 185 -17.24 7.70 -7.54
N LYS A 186 -16.23 8.23 -6.85
CA LYS A 186 -14.85 7.73 -6.87
C LYS A 186 -14.63 6.85 -5.66
N ILE A 187 -14.40 5.56 -5.89
CA ILE A 187 -14.13 4.59 -4.82
C ILE A 187 -12.64 4.25 -4.85
N GLN A 188 -11.98 4.42 -3.70
CA GLN A 188 -10.60 3.98 -3.53
C GLN A 188 -10.58 2.50 -3.15
N CYS A 189 -9.75 1.72 -3.83
CA CYS A 189 -9.60 0.28 -3.61
C CYS A 189 -8.15 -0.08 -3.31
N GLN A 190 -7.93 -0.89 -2.28
CA GLN A 190 -6.63 -1.46 -1.92
C GLN A 190 -6.39 -2.77 -2.69
N VAL A 191 -5.14 -3.19 -2.87
CA VAL A 191 -4.82 -4.48 -3.50
C VAL A 191 -4.87 -5.62 -2.48
N SER A 192 -5.79 -6.57 -2.64
CA SER A 192 -5.89 -7.74 -1.75
C SER A 192 -4.57 -8.48 -1.57
N LYS A 193 -4.30 -8.94 -0.35
CA LYS A 193 -3.02 -9.56 0.06
C LYS A 193 -3.24 -10.81 0.92
N SER A 194 -2.14 -11.49 1.24
CA SER A 194 -2.11 -12.60 2.21
C SER A 194 -3.26 -13.61 2.01
N ASN A 195 -4.12 -13.78 3.02
CA ASN A 195 -5.16 -14.81 3.08
C ASN A 195 -6.41 -14.51 2.24
N PHE A 196 -6.50 -13.32 1.64
CA PHE A 196 -7.61 -12.89 0.79
C PHE A 196 -7.15 -12.37 -0.58
N ARG A 197 -5.90 -12.65 -0.99
CA ARG A 197 -5.26 -12.15 -2.22
C ARG A 197 -6.04 -12.41 -3.53
N HIS A 198 -6.95 -13.38 -3.52
CA HIS A 198 -7.76 -13.77 -4.67
C HIS A 198 -9.18 -13.17 -4.66
N VAL A 199 -9.55 -12.49 -3.58
CA VAL A 199 -10.91 -12.02 -3.33
C VAL A 199 -11.00 -10.53 -3.64
N ASN A 200 -12.06 -10.12 -4.33
CA ASN A 200 -12.46 -8.71 -4.38
C ASN A 200 -13.48 -8.49 -3.25
N ILE A 201 -13.20 -7.53 -2.36
CA ILE A 201 -14.03 -7.23 -1.20
C ILE A 201 -14.65 -5.86 -1.41
N LEU A 202 -15.97 -5.75 -1.29
CA LEU A 202 -16.69 -4.50 -1.20
C LEU A 202 -16.88 -4.19 0.29
N GLY A 203 -16.03 -3.31 0.81
CA GLY A 203 -15.98 -2.92 2.22
C GLY A 203 -16.98 -1.83 2.56
N THR A 204 -17.05 -1.51 3.85
CA THR A 204 -17.94 -0.46 4.37
C THR A 204 -17.63 0.92 3.81
N ASP A 205 -16.38 1.21 3.49
CA ASP A 205 -15.96 2.45 2.83
C ASP A 205 -16.69 2.70 1.50
N ALA A 206 -16.82 1.68 0.66
CA ALA A 206 -17.54 1.78 -0.61
C ALA A 206 -19.06 1.71 -0.42
N LEU A 207 -19.54 0.87 0.50
CA LEU A 207 -20.97 0.77 0.80
C LEU A 207 -21.53 2.12 1.28
N GLU A 208 -20.80 2.82 2.17
CA GLU A 208 -21.14 4.15 2.64
C GLU A 208 -21.12 5.18 1.51
N GLN A 209 -20.03 5.24 0.73
CA GLN A 209 -19.89 6.22 -0.36
C GLN A 209 -20.92 6.03 -1.47
N LEU A 210 -21.30 4.79 -1.77
CA LEU A 210 -22.35 4.46 -2.73
C LEU A 210 -23.75 4.61 -2.10
N ASN A 211 -23.87 4.80 -0.79
CA ASN A 211 -25.12 4.82 -0.02
C ASN A 211 -25.99 3.59 -0.32
N VAL A 212 -25.43 2.38 -0.18
CA VAL A 212 -26.13 1.12 -0.46
C VAL A 212 -26.07 0.14 0.69
N SER A 213 -27.06 -0.75 0.77
CA SER A 213 -27.11 -1.85 1.74
C SER A 213 -27.66 -3.13 1.13
N ILE A 214 -27.51 -4.23 1.86
CA ILE A 214 -28.07 -5.54 1.53
C ILE A 214 -29.55 -5.53 1.93
N PHE A 215 -30.43 -5.61 0.94
CA PHE A 215 -31.87 -5.70 1.11
C PHE A 215 -32.44 -7.02 0.62
N ASN A 216 -33.64 -7.35 1.11
CA ASN A 216 -34.45 -8.45 0.63
C ASN A 216 -33.65 -9.75 0.50
N VAL A 217 -33.27 -10.34 1.63
CA VAL A 217 -32.49 -11.59 1.71
C VAL A 217 -33.44 -12.77 1.94
N PRO A 218 -34.11 -13.33 0.91
CA PRO A 218 -34.83 -14.58 1.03
C PRO A 218 -33.81 -15.71 1.18
N TRP A 219 -33.40 -16.02 2.41
CA TRP A 219 -32.40 -17.05 2.73
C TRP A 219 -32.63 -18.38 2.00
N LYS A 220 -33.89 -18.80 1.84
CA LYS A 220 -34.26 -20.04 1.11
C LYS A 220 -33.95 -20.01 -0.39
N ARG A 221 -33.85 -18.82 -0.99
CA ARG A 221 -33.56 -18.63 -2.41
C ARG A 221 -32.10 -18.30 -2.68
N GLY A 222 -31.29 -18.07 -1.63
CA GLY A 222 -29.86 -17.77 -1.77
C GLY A 222 -29.59 -16.49 -2.58
N GLN A 223 -30.49 -15.52 -2.56
CA GLN A 223 -30.35 -14.27 -3.33
C GLN A 223 -30.52 -13.07 -2.41
N PHE A 224 -29.99 -11.93 -2.84
CA PHE A 224 -30.20 -10.63 -2.20
C PHE A 224 -30.18 -9.51 -3.24
N LYS A 225 -30.49 -8.29 -2.80
CA LYS A 225 -30.28 -7.08 -3.60
C LYS A 225 -29.34 -6.14 -2.88
N LEU A 226 -28.36 -5.60 -3.60
CA LEU A 226 -27.63 -4.42 -3.17
C LEU A 226 -28.38 -3.20 -3.71
N ASP A 227 -28.91 -2.35 -2.83
CA ASP A 227 -29.78 -1.24 -3.20
C ASP A 227 -29.51 0.01 -2.38
N LYS A 228 -29.94 1.17 -2.88
CA LYS A 228 -29.78 2.46 -2.19
C LYS A 228 -30.54 2.48 -0.87
N ILE A 229 -29.93 3.10 0.15
CA ILE A 229 -30.54 3.40 1.46
C ILE A 229 -31.38 4.67 1.35
#